data_AF-A0A917X040-F1
#
_entry.id   AF-A0A917X040-F1
#
_cell.length_a   1.000
_cell.length_b   1.000
_cell.length_c   1.000
_cell.angle_alpha   90.00
_cell.angle_beta   90.00
_cell.angle_gamma   90.00
#
_symmetry.space_group_name_H-M   'P 1'
#
loop_
_entity.id
_entity.type
_entity.pdbx_description
1 polymer ?
#
loop_
_entity_poly.entity_id
_entity_poly.type
_entity_poly.pdbx_seq_one_letter_code
_entity_poly.pdbx_strand_id
1 'polypeptide(L)'
;MVLTEDEALELLAYLVTAARTQLDEAAEYGPLRLLTAAQRLAGYLAPRVSPETRSLLEGAIQRVPQTATRSADPDGYAAALDAMCRALAEHLVARYGIDRSAG
;
A
#
# COMPACT_ATOMS: atom_id res chain seq x y z
N MET A 1 -7.26 -0.21 18.93
CA MET A 1 -6.41 0.42 17.91
C MET A 1 -5.58 -0.69 17.28
N VAL A 2 -5.48 -0.80 15.95
CA VAL A 2 -4.74 -1.91 15.32
C VAL A 2 -3.23 -1.67 15.33
N LEU A 3 -2.80 -0.39 15.37
CA LEU A 3 -1.41 -0.01 15.59
C LEU A 3 -1.15 0.26 17.07
N THR A 4 0.07 -0.01 17.50
CA THR A 4 0.66 0.53 18.75
C THR A 4 1.11 1.98 18.55
N GLU A 5 1.43 2.67 19.65
CA GLU A 5 1.96 4.03 19.60
C GLU A 5 3.29 4.09 18.82
N ASP A 6 4.22 3.18 19.10
CA ASP A 6 5.51 3.12 18.43
C ASP A 6 5.38 2.85 16.92
N GLU A 7 4.51 1.92 16.51
CA GLU A 7 4.24 1.63 15.10
C GLU A 7 3.60 2.83 14.38
N ALA A 8 2.72 3.56 15.06
CA ALA A 8 2.11 4.77 14.54
C ALA A 8 3.13 5.92 14.40
N LEU A 9 4.01 6.10 15.39
CA LEU A 9 5.09 7.09 15.35
C LEU A 9 6.11 6.78 14.26
N GLU A 10 6.47 5.51 14.06
CA GLU A 10 7.38 5.11 12.98
C GLU A 10 6.78 5.40 11.60
N LEU A 11 5.51 5.04 11.38
CA LEU A 11 4.83 5.33 10.11
C LEU A 11 4.68 6.83 9.88
N LEU A 12 4.36 7.61 10.92
CA LEU A 12 4.29 9.07 10.85
C LEU A 12 5.65 9.68 10.49
N ALA A 13 6.72 9.24 11.16
CA ALA A 13 8.07 9.71 10.89
C ALA A 13 8.49 9.41 9.43
N TYR A 14 8.17 8.22 8.93
CA TYR A 14 8.40 7.87 7.53
C TYR A 14 7.64 8.78 6.57
N LEU A 15 6.34 9.00 6.79
CA LEU A 15 5.51 9.83 5.91
C LEU A 15 5.99 11.29 5.86
N VAL A 16 6.31 11.88 7.02
CA VAL A 16 6.80 13.27 7.11
C VAL A 16 8.15 13.42 6.43
N THR A 17 9.08 12.49 6.68
CA THR A 17 10.41 12.54 6.05
C THR A 17 10.33 12.30 4.55
N ALA A 18 9.51 11.36 4.07
CA ALA A 18 9.27 11.14 2.65
C ALA A 18 8.66 12.36 1.96
N ALA A 19 7.70 13.03 2.60
CA ALA A 19 7.12 14.27 2.06
C ALA A 19 8.17 15.37 1.91
N ARG A 20 9.12 15.47 2.85
CA ARG A 20 10.23 16.43 2.73
C ARG A 20 11.19 16.04 1.62
N THR A 21 11.59 14.78 1.49
CA THR A 21 12.55 14.36 0.44
C THR A 21 11.98 14.53 -0.96
N GLN A 22 10.66 14.37 -1.13
CA GLN A 22 9.99 14.58 -2.42
C GLN A 22 10.11 16.00 -2.98
N LEU A 23 10.48 17.01 -2.19
CA LEU A 23 10.76 18.35 -2.72
C LEU A 23 12.05 18.39 -3.55
N ASP A 24 12.99 17.49 -3.26
CA ASP A 24 14.32 17.44 -3.87
C ASP A 24 14.49 16.22 -4.80
N GLU A 25 13.72 15.14 -4.60
CA GLU A 25 13.76 13.92 -5.42
C GLU A 25 12.99 14.06 -6.74
N ALA A 26 13.35 13.23 -7.73
CA ALA A 26 12.57 13.14 -8.97
C ALA A 26 11.13 12.66 -8.69
N ALA A 27 10.17 13.24 -9.42
CA ALA A 27 8.75 12.97 -9.22
C ALA A 27 8.37 11.48 -9.32
N GLU A 28 9.14 10.69 -10.07
CA GLU A 28 8.95 9.25 -10.22
C GLU A 28 9.15 8.43 -8.94
N TYR A 29 9.84 8.97 -7.94
CA TYR A 29 9.99 8.33 -6.62
C TYR A 29 8.79 8.54 -5.70
N GLY A 30 7.90 9.49 -6.01
CA GLY A 30 6.74 9.76 -5.17
C GLY A 30 5.83 8.54 -4.95
N PRO A 31 5.38 7.87 -6.03
CA PRO A 31 4.64 6.62 -5.91
C PRO A 31 5.38 5.54 -5.08
N LEU A 32 6.72 5.45 -5.22
CA LEU A 32 7.53 4.49 -4.46
C LEU A 32 7.50 4.75 -2.95
N ARG A 33 7.54 6.03 -2.53
CA ARG A 33 7.43 6.43 -1.13
C ARG A 33 6.07 6.04 -0.54
N LEU A 34 4.99 6.26 -1.29
CA LEU A 34 3.64 5.86 -0.87
C LEU A 34 3.50 4.35 -0.73
N LEU A 35 4.01 3.57 -1.69
CA LEU A 35 3.99 2.11 -1.64
C LEU A 35 4.78 1.56 -0.45
N THR A 36 5.94 2.14 -0.16
CA THR A 36 6.75 1.75 1.00
C THR A 36 6.00 2.00 2.31
N ALA A 37 5.31 3.14 2.44
CA ALA A 37 4.47 3.42 3.61
C ALA A 37 3.32 2.39 3.75
N ALA A 38 2.67 2.04 2.63
CA ALA A 38 1.60 1.04 2.60
C ALA A 38 2.11 -0.37 3.00
N GLN A 39 3.31 -0.74 2.55
CA GLN A 39 3.93 -2.02 2.90
C GLN A 39 4.32 -2.11 4.38
N ARG A 40 4.86 -1.03 4.96
CA ARG A 40 5.11 -0.94 6.40
C ARG A 40 3.83 -1.08 7.21
N LEU A 41 2.79 -0.32 6.83
CA LEU A 41 1.48 -0.41 7.46
C LEU A 41 0.94 -1.84 7.38
N ALA A 42 1.01 -2.48 6.20
CA ALA A 42 0.59 -3.86 6.02
C ALA A 42 1.34 -4.83 6.95
N GLY A 43 2.65 -4.64 7.14
CA GLY A 43 3.45 -5.41 8.09
C GLY A 43 2.97 -5.29 9.54
N TYR A 44 2.66 -4.08 10.01
CA TYR A 44 2.11 -3.87 11.36
C TYR A 44 0.70 -4.45 11.52
N LEU A 45 -0.13 -4.37 10.48
CA LEU A 45 -1.52 -4.84 10.54
C LEU A 45 -1.62 -6.38 10.45
N ALA A 46 -0.78 -7.03 9.64
CA ALA A 46 -0.86 -8.47 9.34
C ALA A 46 -1.08 -9.38 10.57
N PRO A 47 -0.34 -9.26 11.70
CA PRO A 47 -0.55 -10.12 12.87
C PRO A 47 -1.87 -9.87 13.60
N ARG A 48 -2.57 -8.75 13.34
CA ARG A 48 -3.69 -8.23 14.15
C ARG A 48 -5.03 -8.17 13.40
N VAL A 49 -5.09 -8.67 12.17
CA VAL A 49 -6.29 -8.67 11.32
C VAL A 49 -6.81 -10.09 11.05
N SER A 50 -7.99 -10.19 10.43
CA SER A 50 -8.56 -11.50 10.05
C SER A 50 -7.68 -12.21 9.00
N PRO A 51 -7.77 -13.55 8.88
CA PRO A 51 -6.99 -14.32 7.91
C PRO A 51 -7.14 -13.82 6.47
N GLU A 52 -8.34 -13.41 6.08
CA GLU A 52 -8.65 -12.90 4.73
C GLU A 52 -7.94 -11.57 4.47
N THR A 53 -7.97 -10.65 5.44
CA THR A 53 -7.24 -9.38 5.34
C THR A 53 -5.73 -9.62 5.39
N ARG A 54 -5.24 -10.55 6.22
CA ARG A 54 -3.81 -10.91 6.26
C ARG A 54 -3.31 -11.38 4.90
N SER A 55 -4.07 -12.26 4.22
CA SER A 55 -3.73 -12.74 2.89
C SER A 55 -3.57 -11.61 1.87
N LEU A 56 -4.44 -10.59 1.91
CA LEU A 56 -4.29 -9.38 1.09
C LEU A 56 -2.98 -8.63 1.43
N LEU A 57 -2.73 -8.39 2.73
CA LEU A 57 -1.61 -7.59 3.21
C LEU A 57 -0.25 -8.23 2.96
N GLU A 58 -0.13 -9.54 3.08
CA GLU A 58 1.10 -10.31 2.82
C GLU A 58 1.28 -10.64 1.33
N GLY A 59 0.19 -10.64 0.56
CA GLY A 59 0.19 -10.94 -0.86
C GLY A 59 0.23 -9.71 -1.75
N ALA A 60 -0.94 -9.17 -2.11
CA ALA A 60 -1.06 -8.14 -3.15
C ALA A 60 -0.33 -6.83 -2.79
N ILE A 61 -0.33 -6.44 -1.52
CA ILE A 61 0.32 -5.19 -1.06
C ILE A 61 1.85 -5.29 -1.10
N GLN A 62 2.43 -6.47 -0.86
CA GLN A 62 3.88 -6.70 -0.90
C GLN A 62 4.41 -7.00 -2.31
N ARG A 63 3.53 -7.09 -3.32
CA ARG A 63 3.90 -7.58 -4.65
C ARG A 63 4.80 -6.61 -5.43
N VAL A 64 4.68 -5.30 -5.20
CA VAL A 64 5.49 -4.30 -5.91
C VAL A 64 6.81 -4.09 -5.16
N PRO A 65 7.97 -4.37 -5.76
CA PRO A 65 9.26 -4.15 -5.11
C PRO A 65 9.48 -2.69 -4.74
N GLN A 66 10.16 -2.43 -3.62
CA GLN A 66 10.55 -1.07 -3.20
C GLN A 66 11.59 -0.42 -4.13
N THR A 67 12.07 -1.15 -5.14
CA THR A 67 12.98 -0.66 -6.19
C THR A 67 12.30 -0.51 -7.53
N ALA A 68 11.01 -0.83 -7.65
CA ALA A 68 10.29 -0.68 -8.90
C ALA A 68 10.06 0.80 -9.19
N THR A 69 10.58 1.28 -10.32
CA THR A 69 10.33 2.62 -10.82
C THR A 69 9.56 2.54 -12.12
N ARG A 70 8.71 3.54 -12.37
CA ARG A 70 8.02 3.68 -13.66
C ARG A 70 9.00 3.78 -14.83
N SER A 71 10.19 4.36 -14.61
CA SER A 71 11.20 4.57 -15.64
C SER A 71 11.82 3.27 -16.18
N ALA A 72 11.83 2.19 -15.39
CA ALA A 72 12.37 0.90 -15.82
C ALA A 72 11.40 0.09 -16.68
N ASP A 73 10.12 0.08 -16.32
CA ASP A 73 9.04 -0.61 -17.05
C ASP A 73 7.71 0.11 -16.79
N PRO A 74 7.34 1.11 -17.62
CA PRO A 74 6.16 1.93 -17.39
C PRO A 74 4.86 1.13 -17.36
N ASP A 75 4.71 0.19 -18.30
CA ASP A 75 3.48 -0.59 -18.47
C ASP A 75 3.35 -1.67 -17.39
N GLY A 76 4.44 -2.37 -17.08
CA GLY A 76 4.46 -3.33 -15.99
C GLY A 76 4.25 -2.67 -14.62
N TYR A 77 4.82 -1.48 -14.41
CA TYR A 77 4.60 -0.70 -13.19
C TYR A 77 3.14 -0.30 -13.02
N ALA A 78 2.51 0.25 -14.07
CA ALA A 78 1.09 0.62 -14.04
C ALA A 78 0.20 -0.61 -13.83
N ALA A 79 0.44 -1.70 -14.56
CA ALA A 79 -0.32 -2.95 -14.41
C ALA A 79 -0.21 -3.54 -13.00
N ALA A 80 0.96 -3.43 -12.36
CA ALA A 80 1.16 -3.89 -10.99
C ALA A 80 0.37 -3.05 -9.98
N LEU A 81 0.34 -1.72 -10.15
CA LEU A 81 -0.49 -0.82 -9.36
C LEU A 81 -1.99 -1.11 -9.55
N ASP A 82 -2.43 -1.29 -10.79
CA ASP A 82 -3.82 -1.60 -11.10
C ASP A 82 -4.26 -2.93 -10.48
N ALA A 83 -3.39 -3.94 -10.51
CA ALA A 83 -3.63 -5.21 -9.85
C ALA A 83 -3.74 -5.06 -8.33
N MET A 84 -2.95 -4.19 -7.70
CA MET A 84 -3.03 -3.89 -6.27
C MET A 84 -4.35 -3.18 -5.92
N CYS A 85 -4.73 -2.16 -6.69
CA CYS A 85 -6.00 -1.45 -6.54
C CYS A 85 -7.19 -2.41 -6.66
N ARG A 86 -7.16 -3.31 -7.66
CA ARG A 86 -8.20 -4.33 -7.86
C ARG A 86 -8.32 -5.26 -6.66
N ALA A 87 -7.20 -5.82 -6.19
CA ALA A 87 -7.20 -6.74 -5.05
C ALA A 87 -7.73 -6.07 -3.76
N LEU A 88 -7.36 -4.80 -3.52
CA LEU A 88 -7.88 -4.03 -2.39
C LEU A 88 -9.39 -3.79 -2.53
N ALA A 89 -9.85 -3.38 -3.71
CA ALA A 89 -11.28 -3.15 -3.96
C ALA A 89 -12.11 -4.43 -3.79
N GLU A 90 -11.65 -5.56 -4.34
CA GLU A 90 -12.29 -6.88 -4.17
C GLU A 90 -12.39 -7.26 -2.69
N HIS A 91 -11.32 -7.05 -1.92
CA HIS A 91 -11.34 -7.30 -0.48
C HIS A 91 -12.33 -6.39 0.25
N LEU A 92 -12.38 -5.10 -0.07
CA LEU A 92 -13.31 -4.15 0.54
C LEU A 92 -14.77 -4.49 0.22
N VAL A 93 -15.08 -4.86 -1.03
CA VAL A 93 -16.42 -5.31 -1.43
C VAL A 93 -16.82 -6.56 -0.66
N ALA A 94 -15.95 -7.57 -0.59
CA ALA A 94 -16.23 -8.80 0.16
C ALA A 94 -16.40 -8.55 1.66
N ARG A 95 -15.61 -7.64 2.24
CA ARG A 95 -15.64 -7.32 3.67
C ARG A 95 -16.86 -6.53 4.10
N TYR A 96 -17.28 -5.56 3.29
CA TYR A 96 -18.36 -4.62 3.64
C TYR A 96 -19.69 -4.92 2.94
N GLY A 97 -19.73 -5.91 2.04
CA GLY A 97 -20.94 -6.27 1.32
C GLY A 97 -21.51 -5.11 0.51
N ILE A 98 -20.64 -4.29 -0.12
CA ILE A 98 -21.10 -3.22 -1.01
C ILE A 98 -21.71 -3.88 -2.24
N ASP A 99 -23.03 -4.09 -2.16
CA ASP A 99 -23.81 -4.76 -3.18
C ASP A 99 -23.84 -3.90 -4.45
N ARG A 100 -23.56 -4.50 -5.61
CA ARG A 100 -23.53 -3.82 -6.92
C ARG A 100 -24.94 -3.58 -7.49
N SER A 101 -25.91 -3.31 -6.62
CA SER A 101 -27.34 -3.20 -6.95
C SER A 101 -27.82 -1.74 -7.12
N ALA A 102 -26.90 -0.78 -7.22
CA ALA A 102 -27.23 0.61 -7.52
C ALA A 102 -26.33 1.13 -8.66
N GLY A 103 -26.71 0.81 -9.90
CA GLY A 103 -26.08 1.28 -11.14
C GLY A 103 -26.95 0.92 -12.33
#